data_AF-K1S9L1-F1
#
_entry.id   AF-K1S9L1-F1
#
_cell.length_a   1.000
_cell.length_b   1.000
_cell.length_c   1.000
_cell.angle_alpha   90.00
_cell.angle_beta   90.00
_cell.angle_gamma   90.00
#
_symmetry.space_group_name_H-M   'P 1'
#
loop_
_entity.id
_entity.type
_entity.pdbx_description
1 polymer ?
#
loop_
_entity_poly.entity_id
_entity_poly.type
_entity_poly.pdbx_seq_one_letter_code
_entity_poly.pdbx_strand_id
1 'polypeptide(L)'
;EQAYAQAMQSSVVGKIKVIPGEVERYYKKTDPDSLPTIPEQYVYAQITRFPASIKEAKQRTKERLLDMRERIIKGQTRFDIMARMYSMDGSAISGGELDPQPLDGFVRQFADALADLKPGQVSEVVETQYGYHLIQLIDQKGLCTMRVISCCDPLYARGAGGSGPYAGTVSQT
;
A
#
# COMPACT_ATOMS: atom_id res chain seq x y z
N GLU A 1 -21.39 -47.38 5.96
CA GLU A 1 -21.46 -47.78 4.53
C GLU A 1 -20.70 -46.84 3.59
N GLN A 2 -20.90 -45.52 3.66
CA GLN A 2 -20.23 -44.55 2.77
C GLN A 2 -18.68 -44.63 2.78
N ALA A 3 -18.07 -44.80 3.96
CA ALA A 3 -16.61 -44.91 4.09
C ALA A 3 -16.01 -46.15 3.38
N TYR A 4 -16.76 -47.27 3.36
CA TYR A 4 -16.32 -48.49 2.68
C TYR A 4 -16.41 -48.34 1.16
N ALA A 5 -17.47 -47.70 0.66
CA ALA A 5 -17.63 -47.41 -0.76
C ALA A 5 -16.49 -46.49 -1.28
N GLN A 6 -16.10 -45.48 -0.50
CA GLN A 6 -14.98 -44.61 -0.85
C GLN A 6 -13.63 -45.34 -0.83
N ALA A 7 -13.40 -46.23 0.14
CA ALA A 7 -12.18 -47.05 0.21
C ALA A 7 -12.07 -48.03 -0.98
N MET A 8 -13.21 -48.60 -1.40
CA MET A 8 -13.27 -49.43 -2.59
C MET A 8 -12.99 -48.60 -3.85
N GLN A 9 -13.59 -47.41 -3.97
CA GLN A 9 -13.35 -46.51 -5.11
C GLN A 9 -11.88 -46.09 -5.20
N SER A 10 -11.23 -45.72 -4.10
CA SER A 10 -9.82 -45.32 -4.11
C SER A 10 -8.88 -46.47 -4.53
N SER A 11 -9.20 -47.71 -4.12
CA SER A 11 -8.43 -48.90 -4.53
C SER A 11 -8.56 -49.22 -6.02
N VAL A 12 -9.68 -48.84 -6.64
CA VAL A 12 -9.95 -49.02 -8.07
C VAL A 12 -9.29 -47.91 -8.86
N VAL A 13 -9.47 -46.66 -8.45
CA VAL A 13 -8.87 -45.48 -9.10
C VAL A 13 -7.35 -45.50 -9.03
N GLY A 14 -6.76 -45.96 -7.92
CA GLY A 14 -5.30 -46.06 -7.77
C GLY A 14 -4.61 -47.07 -8.68
N LYS A 15 -5.34 -48.01 -9.28
CA LYS A 15 -4.81 -49.00 -10.25
C LYS A 15 -4.86 -48.50 -11.70
N ILE A 16 -5.54 -47.38 -11.96
CA ILE A 16 -5.69 -46.83 -13.31
C ILE A 16 -4.47 -45.97 -13.62
N LYS A 17 -3.62 -46.47 -14.52
CA LYS A 17 -2.46 -45.73 -15.03
C LYS A 17 -2.87 -44.90 -16.23
N VAL A 18 -3.11 -43.61 -16.02
CA VAL A 18 -3.47 -42.68 -17.10
C VAL A 18 -2.21 -42.35 -17.94
N ILE A 19 -2.27 -42.62 -19.25
CA ILE A 19 -1.17 -42.33 -20.17
C ILE A 19 -1.42 -40.97 -20.83
N PRO A 20 -0.43 -40.06 -20.89
CA PRO A 20 -0.61 -38.73 -21.49
C PRO A 20 -1.18 -38.77 -22.92
N GLY A 21 -0.73 -39.71 -23.76
CA GLY A 21 -1.25 -39.86 -25.13
C GLY A 21 -2.69 -40.37 -25.23
N GLU A 22 -3.22 -41.05 -24.20
CA GLU A 22 -4.63 -41.45 -24.14
C GLU A 22 -5.52 -40.26 -23.83
N VAL A 23 -5.07 -39.41 -22.88
CA VAL A 23 -5.73 -38.16 -22.53
C VAL A 23 -5.84 -37.25 -23.74
N GLU A 24 -4.75 -37.08 -24.50
CA GLU A 24 -4.78 -36.29 -25.73
C GLU A 24 -5.75 -36.83 -26.78
N ARG A 25 -5.79 -38.15 -27.00
CA ARG A 25 -6.72 -38.76 -27.99
C ARG A 25 -8.17 -38.57 -27.58
N TYR A 26 -8.48 -38.69 -26.29
CA TYR A 26 -9.82 -38.48 -25.76
C TYR A 26 -10.28 -37.02 -25.99
N TYR A 27 -9.45 -36.05 -25.63
CA TYR A 27 -9.77 -34.62 -25.83
C TYR A 27 -9.82 -34.22 -27.31
N LYS A 28 -8.99 -34.81 -28.18
CA LYS A 28 -9.02 -34.57 -29.64
C LYS A 28 -10.25 -35.17 -30.33
N LYS A 29 -10.85 -36.23 -29.78
CA LYS A 29 -12.04 -36.90 -30.33
C LYS A 29 -13.36 -36.31 -29.82
N THR A 30 -13.32 -35.63 -28.68
CA THR A 30 -14.51 -35.03 -28.04
C THR A 30 -14.92 -33.77 -28.80
N ASP A 31 -16.22 -33.49 -28.84
CA ASP A 31 -16.76 -32.32 -29.53
C ASP A 31 -16.21 -31.01 -28.89
N PRO A 32 -15.71 -30.05 -29.71
CA PRO A 32 -15.13 -28.80 -29.21
C PRO A 32 -16.07 -27.97 -28.32
N ASP A 33 -17.39 -28.03 -28.52
CA ASP A 33 -18.38 -27.28 -27.73
C ASP A 33 -18.62 -27.88 -26.34
N SER A 34 -18.17 -29.11 -26.10
CA SER A 34 -18.26 -29.77 -24.78
C SER A 34 -17.06 -29.46 -23.88
N LEU A 35 -16.07 -28.72 -24.38
CA LEU A 35 -14.90 -28.33 -23.60
C LEU A 35 -15.21 -27.04 -22.83
N PRO A 36 -14.87 -26.97 -21.52
CA PRO A 36 -15.01 -25.73 -20.79
C PRO A 36 -14.09 -24.67 -21.41
N THR A 37 -14.66 -23.52 -21.79
CA THR A 37 -13.87 -22.38 -22.25
C THR A 37 -12.98 -21.90 -21.11
N ILE A 38 -11.68 -22.20 -21.20
CA ILE A 38 -10.70 -21.59 -20.31
C ILE A 38 -10.57 -20.15 -20.79
N PRO A 39 -10.90 -19.13 -19.97
CA PRO A 39 -10.74 -17.75 -20.38
C PRO A 39 -9.27 -17.50 -20.70
N GLU A 40 -9.01 -16.74 -21.76
CA GLU A 40 -7.65 -16.35 -22.15
C GLU A 40 -6.96 -15.66 -20.97
N GLN A 41 -5.88 -16.26 -20.47
CA GLN A 41 -5.04 -15.66 -19.43
C GLN A 41 -3.94 -14.84 -20.12
N TYR A 42 -4.07 -13.53 -20.10
CA TYR A 42 -3.06 -12.63 -20.62
C TYR A 42 -1.95 -12.43 -19.58
N VAL A 43 -0.76 -12.96 -19.85
CA VAL A 43 0.45 -12.59 -19.11
C VAL A 43 1.03 -11.34 -19.76
N TYR A 44 0.79 -10.17 -19.18
CA TYR A 44 1.42 -8.93 -19.65
C TYR A 44 2.73 -8.69 -18.90
N ALA A 45 3.79 -8.37 -19.64
CA ALA A 45 5.04 -7.89 -19.08
C ALA A 45 5.07 -6.36 -19.23
N GLN A 46 4.91 -5.62 -18.13
CA GLN A 46 5.02 -4.16 -18.14
C GLN A 46 6.47 -3.73 -17.85
N ILE A 47 7.13 -3.11 -18.83
CA ILE A 47 8.46 -2.50 -18.66
C ILE A 47 8.28 -1.01 -18.41
N THR A 48 8.30 -0.60 -17.13
CA THR A 48 8.20 0.81 -16.75
C THR A 48 9.59 1.45 -16.77
N ARG A 49 9.81 2.40 -17.69
CA ARG A 49 10.99 3.29 -17.67
C ARG A 49 10.65 4.57 -16.92
N PHE A 50 11.21 4.71 -15.73
CA PHE A 50 11.08 5.93 -14.94
C PHE A 50 12.04 7.01 -15.48
N PRO A 51 11.56 8.23 -15.77
CA PRO A 51 12.44 9.32 -16.20
C PRO A 51 13.40 9.74 -15.06
N ALA A 52 14.61 10.21 -15.43
CA ALA A 52 15.62 10.67 -14.48
C ALA A 52 15.12 11.79 -13.56
N SER A 53 14.13 12.57 -14.02
CA SER A 53 13.46 13.63 -13.26
C SER A 53 12.81 13.15 -11.97
N ILE A 54 12.48 11.86 -11.84
CA ILE A 54 11.89 11.32 -10.60
C ILE A 54 12.91 11.32 -9.46
N LYS A 55 14.20 11.07 -9.74
CA LYS A 55 15.23 11.10 -8.71
C LYS A 55 15.42 12.52 -8.17
N GLU A 56 15.47 13.50 -9.07
CA GLU A 56 15.60 14.92 -8.72
C GLU A 56 14.36 15.44 -7.97
N ALA A 57 13.16 15.03 -8.40
CA ALA A 57 11.91 15.42 -7.74
C ALA A 57 11.78 14.83 -6.33
N LYS A 58 12.18 13.56 -6.13
CA LYS A 58 12.28 12.95 -4.80
C LYS A 58 13.24 13.70 -3.89
N GLN A 59 14.43 14.02 -4.40
CA GLN A 59 15.45 14.74 -3.65
C GLN A 59 14.95 16.14 -3.24
N ARG A 60 14.33 16.87 -4.17
CA ARG A 60 13.73 18.18 -3.90
C ARG A 60 12.63 18.12 -2.84
N THR A 61 11.79 17.09 -2.88
CA THR A 61 10.71 16.90 -1.90
C THR A 61 11.28 16.61 -0.51
N LYS A 62 12.31 15.75 -0.43
CA LYS A 62 13.02 15.46 0.81
C LYS A 62 13.68 16.70 1.40
N GLU A 63 14.40 17.48 0.60
CA GLU A 63 15.03 18.74 1.02
C GLU A 63 14.02 19.74 1.56
N ARG A 64 12.87 19.86 0.90
CA ARG A 64 11.79 20.74 1.35
C ARG A 64 11.24 20.33 2.72
N LEU A 65 11.03 19.04 2.95
CA LEU A 65 10.57 18.52 4.25
C LEU A 65 11.63 18.67 5.34
N LEU A 66 12.91 18.54 5.01
CA LEU A 66 14.00 18.79 5.95
C LEU A 66 14.04 20.26 6.39
N ASP A 67 13.87 21.21 5.46
CA ASP A 67 13.75 22.64 5.78
C ASP A 67 12.52 22.91 6.67
N MET A 68 11.36 22.31 6.38
CA MET A 68 10.17 22.43 7.24
C MET A 68 10.44 21.90 8.64
N ARG A 69 11.04 20.71 8.76
CA ARG A 69 11.39 20.11 10.04
C ARG A 69 12.32 21.02 10.84
N GLU A 70 13.33 21.60 10.21
CA GLU A 70 14.27 22.51 10.87
C GLU A 70 13.56 23.76 11.41
N ARG A 71 12.64 24.35 10.64
CA ARG A 71 11.84 25.52 11.07
C ARG A 71 10.93 25.18 12.25
N ILE A 72 10.34 23.98 12.25
CA ILE A 72 9.48 23.50 13.35
C ILE A 72 10.32 23.28 14.62
N ILE A 73 11.49 22.64 14.51
CA ILE A 73 12.39 22.40 15.66
C ILE A 73 12.92 23.72 16.23
N LYS A 74 13.23 24.70 15.38
CA LYS A 74 13.65 26.05 15.80
C LYS A 74 12.51 26.89 16.38
N GLY A 75 11.27 26.41 16.36
CA GLY A 75 10.10 27.13 16.86
C GLY A 75 9.68 28.32 15.99
N GLN A 76 10.15 28.42 14.74
CA GLN A 76 9.83 29.53 13.83
C GLN A 76 8.40 29.43 13.28
N THR A 77 7.84 28.23 13.22
CA THR A 77 6.47 27.99 12.74
C THR A 77 5.89 26.78 13.44
N ARG A 78 4.57 26.79 13.62
CA ARG A 78 3.83 25.67 14.22
C ARG A 78 3.58 24.58 13.19
N PHE A 79 3.60 23.31 13.62
CA PHE A 79 3.37 22.15 12.76
C PHE A 79 2.01 22.22 12.06
N ASP A 80 0.98 22.63 12.79
CA ASP A 80 -0.40 22.82 12.34
C ASP A 80 -0.53 23.76 11.12
N ILE A 81 0.27 24.83 11.10
CA ILE A 81 0.26 25.79 9.98
C ILE A 81 0.95 25.19 8.76
N MET A 82 2.10 24.54 8.94
CA MET A 82 2.81 23.89 7.84
C MET A 82 2.00 22.74 7.22
N ALA A 83 1.30 21.97 8.05
CA ALA A 83 0.42 20.92 7.58
C ALA A 83 -0.73 21.45 6.72
N ARG A 84 -1.37 22.56 7.11
CA ARG A 84 -2.42 23.20 6.31
C ARG A 84 -1.93 23.71 4.96
N MET A 85 -0.70 24.20 4.88
CA MET A 85 -0.17 24.81 3.66
C MET A 85 0.43 23.79 2.69
N TYR A 86 1.02 22.70 3.20
CA TYR A 86 1.86 21.82 2.39
C TYR A 86 1.51 20.34 2.47
N SER A 87 0.65 19.91 3.40
CA SER A 87 0.20 18.52 3.41
C SER A 87 -0.79 18.29 2.27
N MET A 88 -0.63 17.17 1.58
CA MET A 88 -1.56 16.72 0.52
C MET A 88 -2.53 15.64 0.99
N ASP A 89 -2.46 15.23 2.26
CA ASP A 89 -3.41 14.30 2.85
C ASP A 89 -4.69 15.03 3.30
N GLY A 90 -5.80 14.30 3.43
CA GLY A 90 -7.07 14.85 3.94
C GLY A 90 -6.98 15.48 5.33
N SER A 91 -5.95 15.11 6.12
CA SER A 91 -5.67 15.70 7.43
C SER A 91 -5.15 17.15 7.36
N ALA A 92 -4.79 17.66 6.17
CA ALA A 92 -4.29 19.01 5.98
C ALA A 92 -5.23 20.07 6.57
N ILE A 93 -6.55 19.92 6.38
CA ILE A 93 -7.58 20.84 6.89
C ILE A 93 -7.52 20.92 8.42
N SER A 94 -7.35 19.78 9.08
CA SER A 94 -7.23 19.64 10.53
C SER A 94 -5.83 19.96 11.07
N GLY A 95 -4.94 20.58 10.28
CA GLY A 95 -3.58 20.87 10.74
C GLY A 95 -2.69 19.62 10.83
N GLY A 96 -2.99 18.60 10.03
CA GLY A 96 -2.27 17.34 9.99
C GLY A 96 -2.69 16.36 11.08
N GLU A 97 -3.64 16.73 11.95
CA GLU A 97 -4.10 15.87 13.05
C GLU A 97 -4.86 14.65 12.52
N LEU A 98 -4.46 13.47 13.01
CA LEU A 98 -5.09 12.19 12.70
C LEU A 98 -5.87 11.70 13.90
N ASP A 99 -6.96 11.00 13.63
CA ASP A 99 -7.74 10.34 14.68
C ASP A 99 -6.89 9.31 15.43
N PRO A 100 -7.06 9.16 16.75
CA PRO A 100 -6.26 8.23 17.54
C PRO A 100 -6.42 6.79 17.04
N GLN A 101 -5.32 6.20 16.56
CA GLN A 101 -5.29 4.85 15.99
C GLN A 101 -4.18 4.02 16.64
N PRO A 102 -4.35 2.69 16.78
CA PRO A 102 -3.26 1.82 17.20
C PRO A 102 -2.14 1.77 16.15
N LEU A 103 -0.94 1.42 16.62
CA LEU A 103 0.29 1.45 15.83
C LEU A 103 0.29 0.45 14.66
N ASP A 104 -0.43 -0.67 14.82
CA ASP A 104 -0.58 -1.75 13.84
C ASP A 104 -1.39 -1.35 12.59
N GLY A 105 -2.16 -0.27 12.66
CA GLY A 105 -2.92 0.28 11.52
C GLY A 105 -2.06 1.07 10.52
N PHE A 106 -0.78 1.26 10.80
CA PHE A 106 0.14 2.03 9.94
C PHE A 106 1.10 1.13 9.15
N VAL A 107 1.62 1.68 8.04
CA VAL A 107 2.72 1.03 7.32
C VAL A 107 3.95 0.91 8.21
N ARG A 108 4.71 -0.17 8.06
CA ARG A 108 5.83 -0.49 8.96
C ARG A 108 6.81 0.65 9.16
N GLN A 109 7.24 1.34 8.09
CA GLN A 109 8.19 2.44 8.18
C GLN A 109 7.66 3.62 9.03
N PHE A 110 6.34 3.83 8.98
CA PHE A 110 5.66 4.88 9.72
C PHE A 110 5.47 4.49 11.19
N ALA A 111 5.11 3.23 11.44
CA ALA A 111 5.00 2.65 12.77
C ALA A 111 6.36 2.66 13.51
N ASP A 112 7.44 2.28 12.83
CA ASP A 112 8.79 2.27 13.39
C ASP A 112 9.20 3.72 13.81
N ALA A 113 8.97 4.69 12.94
CA ALA A 113 9.25 6.10 13.24
C ALA A 113 8.42 6.65 14.39
N LEU A 114 7.16 6.21 14.56
CA LEU A 114 6.31 6.60 15.68
C LEU A 114 6.76 5.97 17.00
N ALA A 115 7.21 4.72 16.98
CA ALA A 115 7.66 4.01 18.16
C ALA A 115 8.90 4.66 18.80
N ASP A 116 9.75 5.28 17.97
CA ASP A 116 10.97 5.98 18.41
C ASP A 116 10.71 7.38 18.99
N LEU A 117 9.49 7.93 18.81
CA LEU A 117 9.18 9.30 19.20
C LEU A 117 8.66 9.41 20.63
N LYS A 118 9.02 10.51 21.28
CA LYS A 118 8.41 10.94 22.54
C LYS A 118 7.28 11.94 22.27
N PRO A 119 6.26 12.03 23.15
CA PRO A 119 5.22 13.05 23.04
C PRO A 119 5.82 14.46 22.90
N GLY A 120 5.36 15.20 21.89
CA GLY A 120 5.84 16.52 21.49
C GLY A 120 6.99 16.52 20.48
N GLN A 121 7.63 15.38 20.23
CA GLN A 121 8.78 15.28 19.32
C GLN A 121 8.36 15.15 17.86
N VAL A 122 9.20 15.68 16.97
CA VAL A 122 9.07 15.58 15.51
C VAL A 122 10.06 14.55 14.96
N SER A 123 9.58 13.66 14.08
CA SER A 123 10.36 12.60 13.43
C SER A 123 11.36 13.12 12.42
N GLU A 124 12.21 12.22 11.94
CA GLU A 124 12.90 12.42 10.66
C GLU A 124 11.93 12.26 9.48
N VAL A 125 12.39 12.57 8.27
CA VAL A 125 11.59 12.41 7.06
C VAL A 125 11.49 10.92 6.73
N VAL A 126 10.28 10.37 6.83
CA VAL A 126 9.99 8.96 6.59
C VAL A 126 9.57 8.75 5.15
N GLU A 127 10.22 7.84 4.43
CA GLU A 127 9.79 7.40 3.10
C GLU A 127 8.85 6.20 3.23
N THR A 128 7.66 6.30 2.66
CA THR A 128 6.70 5.20 2.54
C THR A 128 6.28 5.02 1.09
N GLN A 129 5.49 3.99 0.83
CA GLN A 129 4.85 3.79 -0.48
C GLN A 129 3.90 4.93 -0.89
N TYR A 130 3.48 5.80 0.03
CA TYR A 130 2.61 6.94 -0.24
C TYR A 130 3.38 8.25 -0.49
N GLY A 131 4.69 8.26 -0.23
CA GLY A 131 5.54 9.44 -0.40
C GLY A 131 6.41 9.71 0.83
N TYR A 132 6.70 10.99 1.07
CA TYR A 132 7.49 11.42 2.21
C TYR A 132 6.60 12.03 3.29
N HIS A 133 6.83 11.61 4.53
CA HIS A 133 6.03 12.02 5.68
C HIS A 133 6.92 12.60 6.77
N LEU A 134 6.44 13.66 7.40
CA LEU A 134 6.97 14.19 8.65
C LEU A 134 5.91 14.00 9.73
N ILE A 135 6.31 13.44 10.87
CA ILE A 135 5.38 13.00 11.91
C ILE A 135 5.69 13.75 13.20
N GLN A 136 4.66 14.18 13.92
CA GLN A 136 4.77 14.70 15.27
C GLN A 136 3.86 13.90 16.19
N LEU A 137 4.42 13.33 17.26
CA LEU A 137 3.63 12.67 18.29
C LEU A 137 3.05 13.71 19.24
N ILE A 138 1.74 13.69 19.49
CA ILE A 138 1.09 14.60 20.46
C ILE A 138 0.99 13.91 21.82
N ASP A 139 0.33 12.75 21.88
CA ASP A 139 0.12 11.98 23.11
C ASP A 139 0.14 10.47 22.81
N GLN A 140 0.55 9.69 23.79
CA GLN A 140 0.69 8.24 23.73
C GLN A 140 0.03 7.62 24.97
N LYS A 141 -1.29 7.68 25.05
CA LYS A 141 -2.09 7.05 26.12
C LYS A 141 -3.00 5.99 25.53
N GLY A 142 -2.42 4.83 25.21
CA GLY A 142 -3.12 3.69 24.61
C GLY A 142 -3.32 3.84 23.09
N LEU A 143 -3.92 4.95 22.65
CA LEU A 143 -4.02 5.32 21.24
C LEU A 143 -3.06 6.47 20.94
N CYS A 144 -2.35 6.36 19.81
CA CYS A 144 -1.39 7.38 19.39
C CYS A 144 -2.15 8.56 18.77
N THR A 145 -2.09 9.72 19.42
CA THR A 145 -2.60 10.98 18.85
C THR A 145 -1.42 11.72 18.24
N MET A 146 -1.55 12.13 16.99
CA MET A 146 -0.39 12.55 16.20
C MET A 146 -0.77 13.52 15.08
N ARG A 147 0.22 14.26 14.60
CA ARG A 147 0.11 15.08 13.39
C ARG A 147 1.05 14.58 12.32
N VAL A 148 0.61 14.69 11.07
CA VAL A 148 1.38 14.31 9.90
C VAL A 148 1.39 15.43 8.87
N ILE A 149 2.54 15.65 8.24
CA ILE A 149 2.67 16.39 6.99
C ILE A 149 3.08 15.37 5.94
N SER A 150 2.26 15.21 4.93
CA SER A 150 2.51 14.27 3.85
C SER A 150 2.70 15.01 2.54
N CYS A 151 3.84 14.77 1.91
CA CYS A 151 4.10 15.22 0.55
C CYS A 151 4.18 14.00 -0.38
N CYS A 152 3.05 13.67 -0.99
CA CYS A 152 2.99 12.83 -2.18
C CYS A 152 3.50 13.63 -3.39
N ASP A 153 4.61 13.24 -4.00
CA ASP A 153 5.03 13.87 -5.26
C ASP A 153 3.89 13.72 -6.29
N PRO A 154 3.39 14.80 -6.93
CA PRO A 154 2.37 14.70 -7.97
C PRO A 154 2.78 13.83 -9.17
N LEU A 155 4.06 13.50 -9.32
CA LEU A 155 4.54 12.50 -10.26
C LEU A 155 4.24 11.05 -9.82
N TYR A 156 4.15 10.79 -8.51
CA TYR A 156 3.81 9.49 -7.93
C TYR A 156 2.29 9.23 -7.95
N ALA A 157 1.48 10.27 -7.73
CA ALA A 157 0.01 10.19 -7.79
C ALA A 157 -0.53 9.76 -9.16
N ARG A 158 0.23 9.94 -10.25
CA ARG A 158 -0.16 9.48 -11.60
C ARG A 158 0.16 8.01 -11.89
N GLY A 159 1.00 7.37 -11.09
CA GLY A 159 1.43 5.98 -11.29
C GLY A 159 0.86 4.97 -10.28
N ALA A 160 0.42 5.43 -9.11
CA ALA A 160 -0.12 4.58 -8.05
C ALA A 160 -1.65 4.57 -8.08
N GLY A 161 -2.25 3.62 -8.81
CA GLY A 161 -3.66 3.25 -8.66
C GLY A 161 -3.95 2.56 -7.32
N GLY A 162 -3.55 3.18 -6.21
CA GLY A 162 -3.65 2.64 -4.87
C GLY A 162 -4.77 3.30 -4.10
N SER A 163 -5.90 2.61 -3.93
CA SER A 163 -6.90 2.91 -2.92
C SER A 163 -6.30 2.72 -1.52
N GLY A 164 -5.56 3.73 -1.04
CA GLY A 164 -5.07 3.78 0.33
C GLY A 164 -6.20 4.17 1.30
N PRO A 165 -6.21 3.65 2.54
CA PRO A 165 -7.26 3.92 3.53
C PRO A 165 -7.31 5.38 4.02
N TYR A 166 -6.35 6.23 3.62
CA TYR A 166 -6.27 7.65 3.98
C TYR A 166 -6.70 8.60 2.85
N ALA A 167 -7.22 8.07 1.74
CA ALA A 167 -7.81 8.87 0.66
C ALA A 167 -9.20 9.34 1.10
N GLY A 168 -9.24 10.46 1.83
CA GLY A 168 -10.47 11.22 2.04
C GLY A 168 -11.13 11.47 0.69
N THR A 169 -12.37 11.03 0.54
CA THR A 169 -13.17 11.18 -0.66
C THR A 169 -13.34 12.67 -0.93
N VAL A 170 -12.54 13.23 -1.84
CA VAL A 170 -12.82 14.54 -2.42
C VAL A 170 -14.03 14.34 -3.32
N SER A 171 -15.22 14.45 -2.73
CA SER A 171 -16.48 14.62 -3.44
C SER A 171 -16.35 15.86 -4.30
N GLN A 172 -16.07 15.67 -5.59
CA GLN A 172 -16.19 16.73 -6.59
C GLN A 172 -17.70 17.02 -6.75
N THR A 173 -18.12 18.17 -6.24
CA THR A 173 -19.33 18.87 -6.68
C THR A 173 -18.96 19.93 -7.69
#